data_AF-A0A952PI84-F1
#
_entry.id   AF-A0A952PI84-F1
#
_cell.length_a   1.000
_cell.length_b   1.000
_cell.length_c   1.000
_cell.angle_alpha   90.00
_cell.angle_beta   90.00
_cell.angle_gamma   90.00
#
_symmetry.space_group_name_H-M   'P 1'
#
loop_
_entity.id
_entity.type
_entity.pdbx_description
1 polymer ?
#
loop_
_entity_poly.entity_id
_entity_poly.type
_entity_poly.pdbx_seq_one_letter_code
_entity_poly.pdbx_strand_id
1 'polypeptide(L)'
;MKERVLFSVLLGLSLLTLQTFILPQTCLPQSLPGGKTVLALPEADAQVRRFIEEAKHHTLEVGDATFEICRKEGKLSVSTNNIDDYVRDAARAVIAYYGEFPVEKTIVVIEPTDEYGVGFATSTFEDDGGHGLIEIEIGRGATNSQLRTSWTLTHEMMHLAFPIMGRRHRWLAEGIATYVEPIGRMRIGKLSSEDVWKDLADNLHKGLPSSIDDGGLNKVQGRQRLYWGGALYCLIADVSIRKQTQNRMGLEEALRAVADTGGTAASDWDAEKSLRVADGAIGARVLEDLYDEMAESPGSVDIPELLAQLGVEQSGETIVFDEDAPLAPVRRAIERGTAASLSQSLHDDTTDGTAPSVN
;
A
#
# COMPACT_ATOMS: atom_id res chain seq x y z
N MET A 1 -20.40 28.37 -61.50
CA MET A 1 -19.36 27.91 -62.44
C MET A 1 -18.01 28.41 -61.92
N LYS A 2 -17.16 27.48 -61.46
CA LYS A 2 -15.71 27.60 -61.13
C LYS A 2 -15.37 28.42 -59.86
N GLU A 3 -15.13 27.78 -58.70
CA GLU A 3 -13.90 27.07 -58.27
C GLU A 3 -12.67 27.97 -58.10
N ARG A 4 -12.14 28.03 -56.86
CA ARG A 4 -10.70 27.97 -56.56
C ARG A 4 -10.41 27.76 -55.06
N VAL A 5 -9.99 26.52 -54.77
CA VAL A 5 -8.87 26.09 -53.90
C VAL A 5 -8.84 26.60 -52.44
N LEU A 6 -9.28 25.75 -51.50
CA LEU A 6 -8.86 25.76 -50.10
C LEU A 6 -7.65 24.82 -49.91
N PHE A 7 -6.60 25.32 -49.26
CA PHE A 7 -5.48 24.52 -48.77
C PHE A 7 -5.68 24.21 -47.28
N SER A 8 -5.54 22.94 -46.94
CA SER A 8 -5.64 22.37 -45.58
C SER A 8 -4.53 22.85 -44.65
N VAL A 9 -4.89 23.16 -43.40
CA VAL A 9 -4.03 22.92 -42.23
C VAL A 9 -4.90 22.30 -41.13
N LEU A 10 -4.78 20.98 -40.98
CA LEU A 10 -5.18 20.27 -39.77
C LEU A 10 -4.15 20.58 -38.68
N LEU A 11 -4.57 21.19 -37.57
CA LEU A 11 -3.87 21.03 -36.30
C LEU A 11 -4.70 20.06 -35.44
N GLY A 12 -4.14 18.87 -35.22
CA GLY A 12 -4.74 17.84 -34.41
C GLY A 12 -4.80 18.25 -32.94
N LEU A 13 -6.01 18.31 -32.39
CA LEU A 13 -6.22 18.16 -30.95
C LEU A 13 -5.94 16.70 -30.60
N SER A 14 -4.84 16.47 -29.88
CA SER A 14 -4.61 15.21 -29.19
C SER A 14 -5.49 15.20 -27.93
N LEU A 15 -6.57 14.43 -27.95
CA LEU A 15 -7.25 14.01 -26.73
C LEU A 15 -6.33 13.00 -26.03
N LEU A 16 -5.56 13.44 -25.04
CA LEU A 16 -5.13 12.56 -23.97
C LEU A 16 -6.34 12.31 -23.08
N THR A 17 -6.88 11.09 -23.14
CA THR A 17 -7.83 10.58 -22.15
C THR A 17 -7.11 10.45 -20.82
N LEU A 18 -7.34 11.40 -19.90
CA LEU A 18 -7.07 11.23 -18.48
C LEU A 18 -7.94 10.06 -17.99
N GLN A 19 -7.27 9.03 -17.50
CA GLN A 19 -7.93 7.91 -16.83
C GLN A 19 -8.03 8.31 -15.36
N THR A 20 -9.19 8.84 -14.98
CA THR A 20 -9.56 9.07 -13.58
C THR A 20 -9.37 7.75 -12.82
N PHE A 21 -8.62 7.76 -11.71
CA PHE A 21 -8.50 6.62 -10.79
C PHE A 21 -9.86 6.36 -10.13
N ILE A 22 -10.74 5.69 -10.86
CA ILE A 22 -11.99 5.13 -10.35
C ILE A 22 -11.65 3.73 -9.88
N LEU A 23 -11.71 3.49 -8.56
CA LEU A 23 -11.76 2.13 -8.00
C LEU A 23 -12.80 1.32 -8.80
N PRO A 24 -12.41 0.25 -9.52
CA PRO A 24 -13.38 -0.53 -10.28
C PRO A 24 -14.39 -1.16 -9.31
N GLN A 25 -15.68 -0.84 -9.49
CA GLN A 25 -16.79 -1.38 -8.69
C GLN A 25 -17.11 -2.87 -8.98
N THR A 26 -16.32 -3.55 -9.80
CA THR A 26 -16.61 -4.91 -10.27
C THR A 26 -15.75 -5.94 -9.58
N CYS A 27 -16.09 -6.25 -8.32
CA CYS A 27 -15.73 -7.51 -7.66
C CYS A 27 -16.60 -7.66 -6.40
N LEU A 28 -17.88 -7.95 -6.62
CA LEU A 28 -18.80 -8.38 -5.57
C LEU A 28 -18.65 -9.90 -5.38
N PRO A 29 -18.11 -10.40 -4.26
CA PRO A 29 -18.43 -11.77 -3.86
C PRO A 29 -19.91 -11.80 -3.46
N GLN A 30 -20.64 -12.78 -4.00
CA GLN A 30 -21.98 -13.10 -3.51
C GLN A 30 -21.88 -13.42 -2.02
N SER A 31 -22.73 -12.77 -1.22
CA SER A 31 -22.81 -12.99 0.23
C SER A 31 -23.13 -14.46 0.52
N LEU A 32 -22.21 -15.18 1.16
CA LEU A 32 -22.56 -16.42 1.85
C LEU A 32 -23.00 -16.06 3.28
N PRO A 33 -24.20 -16.49 3.72
CA PRO A 33 -24.66 -16.26 5.08
C PRO A 33 -23.95 -17.25 6.02
N GLY A 34 -23.33 -16.71 7.07
CA GLY A 34 -22.72 -17.49 8.14
C GLY A 34 -21.26 -17.15 8.33
N GLY A 35 -20.96 -16.51 9.46
CA GLY A 35 -19.61 -16.16 9.85
C GLY A 35 -18.70 -17.39 9.88
N LYS A 36 -17.72 -17.39 8.98
CA LYS A 36 -16.45 -18.04 9.18
C LYS A 36 -15.38 -17.00 8.85
N THR A 37 -14.45 -16.87 9.79
CA THR A 37 -13.12 -16.29 9.58
C THR A 37 -12.62 -16.69 8.20
N VAL A 38 -11.98 -15.77 7.45
CA VAL A 38 -11.12 -16.17 6.34
C VAL A 38 -9.88 -16.81 6.96
N LEU A 39 -10.09 -18.02 7.48
CA LEU A 39 -9.11 -19.09 7.46
C LEU A 39 -9.27 -19.66 6.06
N ALA A 40 -8.21 -19.63 5.26
CA ALA A 40 -8.17 -20.46 4.07
C ALA A 40 -8.58 -21.89 4.48
N LEU A 41 -9.41 -22.54 3.65
CA LEU A 41 -9.81 -23.91 3.93
C LEU A 41 -8.54 -24.77 3.87
N PRO A 42 -8.30 -25.71 4.81
CA PRO A 42 -7.05 -26.50 4.86
C PRO A 42 -6.69 -27.21 3.54
N GLU A 43 -7.68 -27.48 2.69
CA GLU A 43 -7.49 -28.07 1.36
C GLU A 43 -6.91 -27.07 0.34
N ALA A 44 -7.27 -25.78 0.43
CA ALA A 44 -6.72 -24.73 -0.43
C ALA A 44 -5.24 -24.50 -0.12
N ASP A 45 -4.86 -24.44 1.16
CA ASP A 45 -3.46 -24.30 1.58
C ASP A 45 -2.63 -25.52 1.14
N ALA A 46 -3.16 -26.73 1.29
CA ALA A 46 -2.48 -27.95 0.84
C ALA A 46 -2.29 -27.97 -0.70
N GLN A 47 -3.25 -27.44 -1.46
CA GLN A 47 -3.14 -27.35 -2.92
C GLN A 47 -2.09 -26.32 -3.35
N VAL A 48 -2.01 -25.17 -2.66
CA VAL A 48 -1.00 -24.13 -2.93
C VAL A 48 0.39 -24.64 -2.58
N ARG A 49 0.58 -25.28 -1.42
CA ARG A 49 1.86 -25.88 -1.03
C ARG A 49 2.37 -26.89 -2.06
N ARG A 50 1.50 -27.82 -2.46
CA ARG A 50 1.85 -28.80 -3.50
C ARG A 50 2.18 -28.15 -4.83
N PHE A 51 1.45 -27.10 -5.20
CA PHE A 51 1.75 -26.34 -6.41
C PHE A 51 3.14 -25.70 -6.33
N ILE A 52 3.50 -25.06 -5.22
CA ILE A 52 4.82 -24.42 -5.05
C ILE A 52 5.94 -25.44 -5.22
N GLU A 53 5.81 -26.64 -4.64
CA GLU A 53 6.80 -27.72 -4.77
C GLU A 53 6.99 -28.21 -6.23
N GLU A 54 5.91 -28.23 -7.02
CA GLU A 54 5.91 -28.77 -8.39
C GLU A 54 6.11 -27.69 -9.47
N ALA A 55 5.90 -26.42 -9.15
CA ALA A 55 5.89 -25.32 -10.10
C ALA A 55 7.29 -24.92 -10.57
N LYS A 56 7.37 -24.44 -11.82
CA LYS A 56 8.52 -23.64 -12.24
C LYS A 56 8.52 -22.35 -11.45
N HIS A 57 9.57 -22.15 -10.68
CA HIS A 57 9.85 -20.94 -9.95
C HIS A 57 11.23 -20.40 -10.32
N HIS A 58 11.41 -19.12 -10.09
CA HIS A 58 12.71 -18.48 -10.10
C HIS A 58 12.80 -17.49 -8.94
N THR A 59 14.02 -17.18 -8.57
CA THR A 59 14.31 -16.35 -7.40
C THR A 59 14.73 -14.95 -7.82
N LEU A 60 14.32 -13.97 -7.03
CA LEU A 60 14.72 -12.59 -7.12
C LEU A 60 15.13 -12.09 -5.74
N GLU A 61 16.32 -11.50 -5.61
CA GLU A 61 16.76 -10.85 -4.38
C GLU A 61 16.48 -9.35 -4.45
N VAL A 62 15.97 -8.76 -3.36
CA VAL A 62 15.74 -7.31 -3.24
C VAL A 62 16.09 -6.87 -1.82
N GLY A 63 17.15 -6.09 -1.67
CA GLY A 63 17.76 -5.87 -0.34
C GLY A 63 18.28 -7.21 0.20
N ASP A 64 17.97 -7.49 1.47
CA ASP A 64 18.32 -8.75 2.13
C ASP A 64 17.22 -9.82 2.04
N ALA A 65 16.12 -9.55 1.33
CA ALA A 65 14.99 -10.47 1.21
C ALA A 65 14.95 -11.21 -0.13
N THR A 66 14.53 -12.48 -0.04
CA THR A 66 14.41 -13.40 -1.15
C THR A 66 12.96 -13.58 -1.58
N PHE A 67 12.70 -13.39 -2.87
CA PHE A 67 11.39 -13.61 -3.49
C PHE A 67 11.43 -14.83 -4.40
N GLU A 68 10.58 -15.82 -4.11
CA GLU A 68 10.36 -16.96 -5.00
C GLU A 68 9.09 -16.71 -5.82
N ILE A 69 9.25 -16.58 -7.13
CA ILE A 69 8.14 -16.23 -8.02
C ILE A 69 7.67 -17.50 -8.73
N CYS A 70 6.47 -17.94 -8.37
CA CYS A 70 5.81 -19.11 -8.93
C CYS A 70 4.68 -18.68 -9.87
N ARG A 71 4.48 -19.36 -10.99
CA ARG A 71 3.34 -19.06 -11.90
C ARG A 71 2.52 -20.30 -12.19
N LYS A 72 1.22 -20.24 -11.90
CA LYS A 72 0.25 -21.29 -12.26
C LYS A 72 0.16 -21.45 -13.79
N GLU A 73 -0.37 -22.58 -14.26
CA GLU A 73 -0.48 -22.84 -15.70
C GLU A 73 -1.28 -21.74 -16.42
N GLY A 74 -0.72 -21.24 -17.52
CA GLY A 74 -1.35 -20.17 -18.28
C GLY A 74 -0.33 -19.26 -18.96
N LYS A 75 -0.73 -18.71 -20.10
CA LYS A 75 0.06 -17.69 -20.79
C LYS A 75 -0.35 -16.31 -20.28
N LEU A 76 0.64 -15.47 -20.00
CA LEU A 76 0.50 -14.04 -19.76
C LEU A 76 1.11 -13.28 -20.95
N SER A 77 0.55 -12.13 -21.29
CA SER A 77 1.10 -11.24 -22.32
C SER A 77 2.34 -10.49 -21.83
N VAL A 78 2.46 -10.27 -20.52
CA VAL A 78 3.66 -9.73 -19.88
C VAL A 78 4.78 -10.75 -19.85
N SER A 79 6.02 -10.27 -20.00
CA SER A 79 7.21 -11.10 -19.89
C SER A 79 7.56 -11.39 -18.42
N THR A 80 8.41 -12.40 -18.18
CA THR A 80 8.99 -12.67 -16.85
C THR A 80 9.70 -11.42 -16.29
N ASN A 81 10.47 -10.70 -17.12
CA ASN A 81 11.13 -9.48 -16.66
C ASN A 81 10.15 -8.40 -16.20
N ASN A 82 8.96 -8.28 -16.82
CA ASN A 82 7.95 -7.33 -16.35
C ASN A 82 7.35 -7.73 -15.00
N ILE A 83 7.25 -9.03 -14.73
CA ILE A 83 6.84 -9.55 -13.44
C ILE A 83 7.92 -9.28 -12.39
N ASP A 84 9.19 -9.55 -12.72
CA ASP A 84 10.31 -9.30 -11.82
C ASP A 84 10.44 -7.83 -11.47
N ASP A 85 10.24 -6.93 -12.44
CA ASP A 85 10.21 -5.48 -12.20
C ASP A 85 9.04 -5.09 -11.27
N TYR A 86 7.86 -5.70 -11.45
CA TYR A 86 6.70 -5.44 -10.59
C TYR A 86 6.94 -5.90 -9.15
N VAL A 87 7.50 -7.11 -8.95
CA VAL A 87 7.88 -7.64 -7.63
C VAL A 87 8.98 -6.77 -7.00
N ARG A 88 10.01 -6.40 -7.78
CA ARG A 88 11.11 -5.56 -7.30
C ARG A 88 10.64 -4.18 -6.87
N ASP A 89 9.79 -3.53 -7.68
CA ASP A 89 9.26 -2.20 -7.37
C ASP A 89 8.38 -2.25 -6.10
N ALA A 90 7.53 -3.27 -5.94
CA ALA A 90 6.72 -3.46 -4.75
C ALA A 90 7.59 -3.65 -3.49
N ALA A 91 8.60 -4.54 -3.55
CA ALA A 91 9.52 -4.77 -2.44
C ALA A 91 10.34 -3.52 -2.10
N ARG A 92 10.85 -2.78 -3.10
CA ARG A 92 11.57 -1.51 -2.88
C ARG A 92 10.70 -0.44 -2.24
N ALA A 93 9.39 -0.40 -2.54
CA ALA A 93 8.46 0.53 -1.89
C ALA A 93 8.26 0.19 -0.40
N VAL A 94 8.18 -1.11 -0.06
CA VAL A 94 8.14 -1.56 1.35
C VAL A 94 9.44 -1.16 2.06
N ILE A 95 10.59 -1.48 1.48
CA ILE A 95 11.91 -1.13 2.03
C ILE A 95 12.07 0.39 2.20
N ALA A 96 11.60 1.20 1.24
CA ALA A 96 11.68 2.66 1.33
C ALA A 96 10.86 3.23 2.51
N TYR A 97 9.83 2.51 2.97
CA TYR A 97 9.05 2.91 4.15
C TYR A 97 9.58 2.28 5.44
N TYR A 98 9.88 0.99 5.46
CA TYR A 98 10.27 0.23 6.65
C TYR A 98 11.79 0.19 6.90
N GLY A 99 12.61 0.61 5.94
CA GLY A 99 14.08 0.52 6.01
C GLY A 99 14.62 -0.82 5.53
N GLU A 100 13.90 -1.90 5.81
CA GLU A 100 14.17 -3.26 5.32
C GLU A 100 12.86 -3.95 4.92
N PHE A 101 12.97 -5.11 4.28
CA PHE A 101 11.78 -5.92 3.98
C PHE A 101 11.47 -6.80 5.21
N PRO A 102 10.20 -6.86 5.67
CA PRO A 102 9.86 -7.34 7.03
C PRO A 102 10.01 -8.85 7.25
N VAL A 103 10.22 -9.64 6.20
CA VAL A 103 10.39 -11.10 6.27
C VAL A 103 11.48 -11.54 5.30
N GLU A 104 12.29 -12.52 5.69
CA GLU A 104 13.46 -12.95 4.90
C GLU A 104 13.08 -13.57 3.56
N LYS A 105 11.98 -14.33 3.52
CA LYS A 105 11.49 -15.03 2.33
C LYS A 105 10.03 -14.74 2.07
N THR A 106 9.69 -14.45 0.80
CA THR A 106 8.30 -14.36 0.33
C THR A 106 8.12 -15.17 -0.95
N ILE A 107 7.07 -15.99 -0.99
CA ILE A 107 6.65 -16.68 -2.21
C ILE A 107 5.51 -15.91 -2.85
N VAL A 108 5.68 -15.53 -4.11
CA VAL A 108 4.66 -14.84 -4.91
C VAL A 108 4.11 -15.81 -5.96
N VAL A 109 2.87 -16.25 -5.76
CA VAL A 109 2.15 -17.15 -6.66
C VAL A 109 1.27 -16.33 -7.60
N ILE A 110 1.60 -16.37 -8.88
CA ILE A 110 0.86 -15.67 -9.93
C ILE A 110 -0.17 -16.60 -10.53
N GLU A 111 -1.42 -16.15 -10.52
CA GLU A 111 -2.57 -16.83 -11.10
C GLU A 111 -3.02 -16.12 -12.39
N PRO A 112 -2.79 -16.71 -13.58
CA PRO A 112 -3.30 -16.13 -14.82
C PRO A 112 -4.82 -16.23 -14.93
N THR A 113 -5.52 -15.09 -15.00
CA THR A 113 -6.99 -15.02 -15.11
C THR A 113 -7.45 -14.38 -16.43
N ASP A 114 -8.71 -14.54 -16.79
CA ASP A 114 -9.28 -13.87 -17.97
C ASP A 114 -9.75 -12.42 -17.68
N GLU A 115 -9.53 -11.95 -16.45
CA GLU A 115 -9.88 -10.60 -16.00
C GLU A 115 -8.91 -9.53 -16.55
N TYR A 116 -9.30 -8.25 -16.41
CA TYR A 116 -8.49 -7.13 -16.88
C TYR A 116 -7.43 -6.69 -15.86
N GLY A 117 -6.17 -6.60 -16.31
CA GLY A 117 -5.10 -6.00 -15.52
C GLY A 117 -4.64 -6.86 -14.35
N VAL A 118 -4.30 -6.23 -13.23
CA VAL A 118 -3.97 -6.93 -11.98
C VAL A 118 -5.25 -7.04 -11.14
N GLY A 119 -5.56 -8.26 -10.73
CA GLY A 119 -6.80 -8.60 -10.04
C GLY A 119 -6.66 -8.63 -8.52
N PHE A 120 -7.42 -9.53 -7.91
CA PHE A 120 -7.39 -9.74 -6.47
C PHE A 120 -6.07 -10.39 -6.03
N ALA A 121 -5.69 -10.12 -4.78
CA ALA A 121 -4.55 -10.77 -4.16
C ALA A 121 -4.82 -11.00 -2.67
N THR A 122 -4.06 -11.92 -2.09
CA THR A 122 -4.05 -12.19 -0.66
C THR A 122 -2.63 -12.39 -0.18
N SER A 123 -2.35 -11.89 1.02
CA SER A 123 -1.12 -12.13 1.77
C SER A 123 -1.41 -12.95 3.03
N THR A 124 -0.57 -13.95 3.27
CA THR A 124 -0.54 -14.77 4.49
C THR A 124 0.92 -15.03 4.90
N PHE A 125 1.10 -15.74 6.01
CA PHE A 125 2.40 -16.26 6.43
C PHE A 125 2.31 -17.76 6.66
N GLU A 126 3.31 -18.49 6.17
CA GLU A 126 3.41 -19.95 6.28
C GLU A 126 4.40 -20.31 7.39
N ASP A 127 3.89 -20.61 8.59
CA ASP A 127 4.69 -20.83 9.80
C ASP A 127 5.72 -21.96 9.64
N ASP A 128 5.31 -23.11 9.09
CA ASP A 128 6.18 -24.27 8.90
C ASP A 128 7.33 -23.98 7.93
N GLY A 129 7.06 -23.16 6.91
CA GLY A 129 8.01 -22.80 5.87
C GLY A 129 8.84 -21.55 6.18
N GLY A 130 8.42 -20.77 7.18
CA GLY A 130 9.07 -19.52 7.58
C GLY A 130 9.07 -18.45 6.49
N HIS A 131 7.98 -18.34 5.71
CA HIS A 131 7.92 -17.38 4.60
C HIS A 131 6.56 -16.70 4.47
N GLY A 132 6.57 -15.47 3.95
CA GLY A 132 5.36 -14.83 3.44
C GLY A 132 4.84 -15.59 2.21
N LEU A 133 3.52 -15.58 2.02
CA LEU A 133 2.87 -16.13 0.83
C LEU A 133 1.91 -15.07 0.27
N ILE A 134 2.10 -14.71 -0.99
CA ILE A 134 1.21 -13.82 -1.71
C ILE A 134 0.67 -14.55 -2.94
N GLU A 135 -0.65 -14.71 -3.00
CA GLU A 135 -1.34 -15.17 -4.22
C GLU A 135 -1.92 -13.95 -4.93
N ILE A 136 -1.64 -13.79 -6.23
CA ILE A 136 -2.06 -12.62 -7.00
C ILE A 136 -2.57 -13.01 -8.38
N GLU A 137 -3.74 -12.49 -8.73
CA GLU A 137 -4.33 -12.65 -10.05
C GLU A 137 -3.73 -11.65 -11.05
N ILE A 138 -3.31 -12.15 -12.21
CA ILE A 138 -2.89 -11.31 -13.33
C ILE A 138 -3.64 -11.73 -14.58
N GLY A 139 -4.37 -10.78 -15.16
CA GLY A 139 -5.06 -10.94 -16.42
C GLY A 139 -4.13 -11.39 -17.55
N ARG A 140 -4.53 -12.38 -18.34
CA ARG A 140 -3.74 -12.87 -19.49
C ARG A 140 -3.39 -11.76 -20.48
N GLY A 141 -4.28 -10.77 -20.62
CA GLY A 141 -4.11 -9.59 -21.45
C GLY A 141 -3.50 -8.38 -20.74
N ALA A 142 -3.05 -8.52 -19.49
CA ALA A 142 -2.42 -7.42 -18.76
C ALA A 142 -1.19 -6.90 -19.51
N THR A 143 -0.99 -5.59 -19.44
CA THR A 143 0.15 -4.88 -20.02
C THR A 143 1.17 -4.56 -18.93
N ASN A 144 2.42 -4.31 -19.34
CA ASN A 144 3.45 -3.85 -18.40
C ASN A 144 3.04 -2.54 -17.69
N SER A 145 2.31 -1.65 -18.37
CA SER A 145 1.83 -0.41 -17.74
C SER A 145 0.87 -0.70 -16.59
N GLN A 146 -0.05 -1.66 -16.76
CA GLN A 146 -1.00 -2.04 -15.71
C GLN A 146 -0.29 -2.67 -14.50
N LEU A 147 0.79 -3.44 -14.71
CA LEU A 147 1.60 -3.94 -13.59
C LEU A 147 2.23 -2.76 -12.83
N ARG A 148 2.95 -1.88 -13.54
CA ARG A 148 3.68 -0.75 -12.91
C ARG A 148 2.78 0.23 -12.15
N THR A 149 1.55 0.44 -12.61
CA THR A 149 0.61 1.34 -11.96
C THR A 149 -0.21 0.65 -10.87
N SER A 150 -0.22 -0.69 -10.82
CA SER A 150 -0.98 -1.43 -9.83
C SER A 150 -0.42 -1.22 -8.42
N TRP A 151 -1.33 -1.00 -7.49
CA TRP A 151 -1.07 -0.93 -6.06
C TRP A 151 -1.06 -2.31 -5.39
N THR A 152 -1.74 -3.29 -5.99
CA THR A 152 -2.12 -4.57 -5.36
C THR A 152 -0.95 -5.29 -4.72
N LEU A 153 0.14 -5.53 -5.45
CA LEU A 153 1.26 -6.31 -4.90
C LEU A 153 1.98 -5.56 -3.77
N THR A 154 2.15 -4.24 -3.92
CA THR A 154 2.75 -3.42 -2.87
C THR A 154 1.88 -3.43 -1.61
N HIS A 155 0.55 -3.32 -1.75
CA HIS A 155 -0.40 -3.41 -0.63
C HIS A 155 -0.29 -4.75 0.10
N GLU A 156 -0.27 -5.86 -0.64
CA GLU A 156 -0.12 -7.18 -0.04
C GLU A 156 1.24 -7.38 0.63
N MET A 157 2.31 -6.80 0.10
CA MET A 157 3.62 -6.87 0.76
C MET A 157 3.66 -6.00 2.04
N MET A 158 2.91 -4.89 2.10
CA MET A 158 2.80 -4.07 3.33
C MET A 158 2.17 -4.85 4.48
N HIS A 159 1.24 -5.77 4.19
CA HIS A 159 0.65 -6.66 5.20
C HIS A 159 1.68 -7.57 5.87
N LEU A 160 2.80 -7.89 5.21
CA LEU A 160 3.84 -8.72 5.82
C LEU A 160 4.58 -8.01 6.97
N ALA A 161 4.53 -6.68 7.03
CA ALA A 161 5.16 -5.85 8.06
C ALA A 161 4.33 -5.68 9.33
N PHE A 162 3.17 -6.33 9.44
CA PHE A 162 2.27 -6.18 10.58
C PHE A 162 1.56 -7.51 10.91
N PRO A 163 1.11 -7.75 12.15
CA PRO A 163 0.50 -9.03 12.50
C PRO A 163 -0.83 -9.27 11.79
N ILE A 164 -1.14 -10.52 11.48
CA ILE A 164 -2.38 -10.89 10.80
C ILE A 164 -3.57 -10.68 11.75
N MET A 165 -4.40 -9.69 11.44
CA MET A 165 -5.49 -9.28 12.33
C MET A 165 -6.80 -10.04 12.08
N GLY A 166 -7.40 -10.48 13.19
CA GLY A 166 -8.77 -11.00 13.20
C GLY A 166 -9.78 -9.97 12.72
N ARG A 167 -10.97 -10.43 12.29
CA ARG A 167 -12.00 -9.59 11.63
C ARG A 167 -12.31 -8.28 12.37
N ARG A 168 -12.33 -8.29 13.71
CA ARG A 168 -12.61 -7.11 14.54
C ARG A 168 -11.57 -6.00 14.33
N HIS A 169 -10.29 -6.36 14.22
CA HIS A 169 -9.17 -5.42 14.20
C HIS A 169 -8.54 -5.27 12.81
N ARG A 170 -9.07 -6.00 11.81
CA ARG A 170 -8.57 -6.00 10.43
C ARG A 170 -8.47 -4.62 9.79
N TRP A 171 -9.33 -3.69 10.19
CA TRP A 171 -9.31 -2.31 9.71
C TRP A 171 -7.96 -1.63 9.97
N LEU A 172 -7.25 -2.01 11.03
CA LEU A 172 -5.95 -1.45 11.37
C LEU A 172 -4.89 -1.88 10.36
N ALA A 173 -4.79 -3.18 10.08
CA ALA A 173 -3.85 -3.72 9.09
C ALA A 173 -4.15 -3.21 7.67
N GLU A 174 -5.42 -3.25 7.24
CA GLU A 174 -5.82 -2.71 5.92
C GLU A 174 -5.59 -1.20 5.83
N GLY A 175 -5.84 -0.48 6.91
CA GLY A 175 -5.59 0.96 7.01
C GLY A 175 -4.12 1.32 6.87
N ILE A 176 -3.25 0.61 7.59
CA ILE A 176 -1.80 0.78 7.51
C ILE A 176 -1.35 0.54 6.07
N ALA A 177 -1.72 -0.59 5.46
CA ALA A 177 -1.34 -0.89 4.08
C ALA A 177 -1.88 0.17 3.09
N THR A 178 -3.13 0.62 3.26
CA THR A 178 -3.75 1.67 2.41
C THR A 178 -3.03 3.02 2.51
N TYR A 179 -2.57 3.40 3.70
CA TYR A 179 -1.86 4.67 3.91
C TYR A 179 -0.40 4.61 3.50
N VAL A 180 0.28 3.50 3.81
CA VAL A 180 1.73 3.35 3.65
C VAL A 180 2.13 2.99 2.22
N GLU A 181 1.35 2.15 1.53
CA GLU A 181 1.60 1.73 0.14
C GLU A 181 1.90 2.91 -0.82
N PRO A 182 1.06 3.94 -0.92
CA PRO A 182 1.28 5.01 -1.88
C PRO A 182 2.49 5.87 -1.49
N ILE A 183 2.78 6.02 -0.19
CA ILE A 183 3.96 6.74 0.30
C ILE A 183 5.24 5.99 -0.08
N GLY A 184 5.27 4.67 0.12
CA GLY A 184 6.41 3.83 -0.29
C GLY A 184 6.71 3.94 -1.78
N ARG A 185 5.68 3.87 -2.63
CA ARG A 185 5.82 4.03 -4.09
C ARG A 185 6.24 5.43 -4.50
N MET A 186 5.77 6.46 -3.81
CA MET A 186 6.24 7.83 -4.03
C MET A 186 7.73 7.97 -3.72
N ARG A 187 8.21 7.39 -2.61
CA ARG A 187 9.63 7.46 -2.22
C ARG A 187 10.58 6.81 -3.22
N ILE A 188 10.10 5.81 -3.98
CA ILE A 188 10.87 5.19 -5.07
C ILE A 188 10.54 5.78 -6.46
N GLY A 189 9.84 6.92 -6.50
CA GLY A 189 9.54 7.66 -7.74
C GLY A 189 8.51 7.01 -8.66
N LYS A 190 7.69 6.07 -8.14
CA LYS A 190 6.61 5.41 -8.91
C LYS A 190 5.28 6.15 -8.84
N LEU A 191 5.11 7.02 -7.85
CA LEU A 191 3.99 7.97 -7.72
C LEU A 191 4.53 9.38 -7.48
N SER A 192 3.81 10.39 -7.94
CA SER A 192 4.10 11.77 -7.55
C SER A 192 3.47 12.09 -6.19
N SER A 193 3.97 13.13 -5.50
CA SER A 193 3.31 13.65 -4.30
C SER A 193 1.87 14.09 -4.60
N GLU A 194 1.63 14.68 -5.78
CA GLU A 194 0.28 15.05 -6.22
C GLU A 194 -0.66 13.84 -6.26
N ASP A 195 -0.23 12.72 -6.86
CA ASP A 195 -1.05 11.50 -6.95
C ASP A 195 -1.43 10.96 -5.57
N VAL A 196 -0.46 10.91 -4.64
CA VAL A 196 -0.69 10.41 -3.27
C VAL A 196 -1.69 11.29 -2.52
N TRP A 197 -1.46 12.60 -2.51
CA TRP A 197 -2.34 13.52 -1.78
C TRP A 197 -3.71 13.66 -2.44
N LYS A 198 -3.79 13.52 -3.77
CA LYS A 198 -5.05 13.46 -4.49
C LYS A 198 -5.88 12.25 -4.09
N ASP A 199 -5.26 11.07 -4.05
CA ASP A 199 -5.97 9.84 -3.69
C ASP A 199 -6.48 9.89 -2.24
N LEU A 200 -5.68 10.43 -1.31
CA LEU A 200 -6.13 10.70 0.06
C LEU A 200 -7.30 11.69 0.10
N ALA A 201 -7.21 12.83 -0.59
CA ALA A 201 -8.28 13.83 -0.63
C ALA A 201 -9.59 13.27 -1.21
N ASP A 202 -9.49 12.51 -2.30
CA ASP A 202 -10.64 11.96 -3.02
C ASP A 202 -11.33 10.81 -2.25
N ASN A 203 -10.65 10.18 -1.28
CA ASN A 203 -11.16 8.94 -0.68
C ASN A 203 -11.28 8.93 0.84
N LEU A 204 -10.55 9.75 1.61
CA LEU A 204 -10.59 9.70 3.08
C LEU A 204 -12.01 9.86 3.66
N HIS A 205 -12.88 10.63 3.00
CA HIS A 205 -14.28 10.80 3.41
C HIS A 205 -15.07 9.47 3.42
N LYS A 206 -14.66 8.47 2.64
CA LYS A 206 -15.26 7.13 2.61
C LYS A 206 -14.93 6.31 3.87
N GLY A 207 -13.96 6.77 4.67
CA GLY A 207 -13.61 6.21 5.97
C GLY A 207 -14.52 6.68 7.10
N LEU A 208 -15.29 7.75 6.89
CA LEU A 208 -16.23 8.25 7.90
C LEU A 208 -17.47 7.36 7.98
N PRO A 209 -18.09 7.24 9.17
CA PRO A 209 -19.40 6.62 9.30
C PRO A 209 -20.46 7.43 8.53
N SER A 210 -21.44 6.74 7.94
CA SER A 210 -22.60 7.39 7.30
C SER A 210 -23.64 7.82 8.35
N SER A 211 -23.66 7.16 9.50
CA SER A 211 -24.50 7.51 10.65
C SER A 211 -23.85 7.11 11.97
N ILE A 212 -24.33 7.65 13.09
CA ILE A 212 -23.86 7.25 14.42
C ILE A 212 -24.02 5.74 14.69
N ASP A 213 -25.01 5.10 14.07
CA ASP A 213 -25.32 3.67 14.24
C ASP A 213 -24.26 2.75 13.61
N ASP A 214 -23.43 3.28 12.71
CA ASP A 214 -22.31 2.52 12.11
C ASP A 214 -21.19 2.24 13.13
N GLY A 215 -21.19 2.92 14.29
CA GLY A 215 -20.24 2.73 15.38
C GLY A 215 -18.77 2.98 14.99
N GLY A 216 -17.83 2.61 15.86
CA GLY A 216 -16.39 2.67 15.55
C GLY A 216 -15.90 1.57 14.59
N LEU A 217 -14.62 1.63 14.27
CA LEU A 217 -13.98 0.78 13.26
C LEU A 217 -13.95 -0.72 13.64
N ASN A 218 -14.05 -1.07 14.92
CA ASN A 218 -14.19 -2.48 15.34
C ASN A 218 -15.51 -3.13 14.90
N LYS A 219 -16.49 -2.32 14.49
CA LYS A 219 -17.80 -2.78 13.97
C LYS A 219 -17.94 -2.55 12.47
N VAL A 220 -16.86 -2.14 11.80
CA VAL A 220 -16.91 -1.70 10.41
C VAL A 220 -17.53 -2.74 9.49
N GLN A 221 -18.42 -2.26 8.62
CA GLN A 221 -19.01 -3.01 7.54
C GLN A 221 -18.66 -2.32 6.21
N GLY A 222 -18.46 -3.11 5.17
CA GLY A 222 -18.09 -2.60 3.85
C GLY A 222 -16.60 -2.32 3.69
N ARG A 223 -16.10 -2.53 2.46
CA ARG A 223 -14.67 -2.43 2.15
C ARG A 223 -14.16 -1.00 2.24
N GLN A 224 -14.90 -0.01 1.74
CA GLN A 224 -14.39 1.36 1.71
C GLN A 224 -14.05 1.90 3.10
N ARG A 225 -14.92 1.69 4.09
CA ARG A 225 -14.68 2.14 5.46
C ARG A 225 -13.58 1.34 6.16
N LEU A 226 -13.42 0.05 5.83
CA LEU A 226 -12.33 -0.79 6.33
C LEU A 226 -10.96 -0.22 5.95
N TYR A 227 -10.78 0.15 4.67
CA TYR A 227 -9.51 0.66 4.13
C TYR A 227 -9.33 2.15 4.48
N TRP A 228 -10.26 3.00 4.07
CA TRP A 228 -10.14 4.45 4.24
C TRP A 228 -10.33 4.93 5.67
N GLY A 229 -11.07 4.19 6.51
CA GLY A 229 -11.18 4.49 7.93
C GLY A 229 -9.87 4.23 8.68
N GLY A 230 -9.20 3.12 8.35
CA GLY A 230 -7.87 2.83 8.88
C GLY A 230 -6.79 3.74 8.30
N ALA A 231 -6.89 4.14 7.02
CA ALA A 231 -5.96 5.13 6.43
C ALA A 231 -6.12 6.50 7.08
N LEU A 232 -7.36 6.90 7.42
CA LEU A 232 -7.63 8.13 8.17
C LEU A 232 -7.03 8.08 9.58
N TYR A 233 -7.16 6.95 10.27
CA TYR A 233 -6.46 6.70 11.53
C TYR A 233 -4.95 6.92 11.38
N CYS A 234 -4.33 6.34 10.35
CA CYS A 234 -2.89 6.47 10.10
C CYS A 234 -2.47 7.91 9.81
N LEU A 235 -3.23 8.66 8.99
CA LEU A 235 -2.93 10.06 8.71
C LEU A 235 -3.00 10.93 9.98
N ILE A 236 -4.04 10.75 10.80
CA ILE A 236 -4.19 11.51 12.06
C ILE A 236 -3.06 11.17 13.03
N ALA A 237 -2.71 9.89 13.12
CA ALA A 237 -1.57 9.42 13.92
C ALA A 237 -0.26 10.05 13.45
N ASP A 238 0.08 9.95 12.16
CA ASP A 238 1.35 10.47 11.63
C ASP A 238 1.46 11.99 11.85
N VAL A 239 0.38 12.73 11.56
CA VAL A 239 0.32 14.18 11.83
C VAL A 239 0.47 14.48 13.32
N SER A 240 -0.18 13.72 14.20
CA SER A 240 -0.09 13.90 15.65
C SER A 240 1.31 13.65 16.18
N ILE A 241 1.95 12.56 15.77
CA ILE A 241 3.32 12.19 16.16
C ILE A 241 4.28 13.28 15.70
N ARG A 242 4.18 13.71 14.43
CA ARG A 242 5.04 14.74 13.86
C ARG A 242 4.86 16.09 14.54
N LYS A 243 3.63 16.48 14.92
CA LYS A 243 3.39 17.71 15.69
C LYS A 243 4.03 17.64 17.08
N GLN A 244 3.84 16.55 17.81
CA GLN A 244 4.37 16.39 19.17
C GLN A 244 5.90 16.31 19.20
N THR A 245 6.48 15.68 18.18
CA THR A 245 7.93 15.44 18.10
C THR A 245 8.66 16.49 17.27
N GLN A 246 7.96 17.49 16.74
CA GLN A 246 8.50 18.50 15.82
C GLN A 246 9.20 17.86 14.60
N ASN A 247 8.52 16.92 13.94
CA ASN A 247 8.99 16.12 12.80
C ASN A 247 10.22 15.24 13.08
N ARG A 248 10.60 15.03 14.35
CA ARG A 248 11.70 14.09 14.67
C ARG A 248 11.30 12.64 14.49
N MET A 249 10.01 12.32 14.71
CA MET A 249 9.41 11.01 14.46
C MET A 249 8.11 11.19 13.68
N GLY A 250 7.68 10.14 13.00
CA GLY A 250 6.36 9.96 12.42
C GLY A 250 5.82 8.54 12.67
N LEU A 251 4.72 8.21 11.99
CA LEU A 251 4.15 6.87 12.02
C LEU A 251 5.14 5.81 11.52
N GLU A 252 6.03 6.19 10.60
CA GLU A 252 7.04 5.28 10.04
C GLU A 252 7.97 4.72 11.13
N GLU A 253 8.48 5.53 12.06
CA GLU A 253 9.31 5.01 13.16
C GLU A 253 8.53 4.10 14.11
N ALA A 254 7.24 4.40 14.32
CA ALA A 254 6.38 3.60 15.17
C ALA A 254 6.12 2.21 14.55
N LEU A 255 5.84 2.15 13.24
CA LEU A 255 5.60 0.90 12.51
C LEU A 255 6.89 0.09 12.30
N ARG A 256 8.03 0.76 12.04
CA ARG A 256 9.33 0.09 12.01
C ARG A 256 9.63 -0.60 13.33
N ALA A 257 9.45 0.09 14.45
CA ALA A 257 9.69 -0.50 15.76
C ALA A 257 8.81 -1.73 16.04
N VAL A 258 7.57 -1.76 15.51
CA VAL A 258 6.72 -2.95 15.58
C VAL A 258 7.35 -4.09 14.78
N ALA A 259 7.71 -3.87 13.52
CA ALA A 259 8.33 -4.88 12.66
C ALA A 259 9.68 -5.38 13.23
N ASP A 260 10.58 -4.47 13.63
CA ASP A 260 11.92 -4.76 14.17
C ASP A 260 11.85 -5.56 15.49
N THR A 261 10.77 -5.40 16.27
CA THR A 261 10.55 -6.16 17.51
C THR A 261 9.84 -7.50 17.26
N GLY A 262 9.56 -7.83 16.00
CA GLY A 262 8.95 -9.09 15.57
C GLY A 262 7.41 -9.05 15.46
N GLY A 263 6.81 -7.86 15.45
CA GLY A 263 5.37 -7.67 15.19
C GLY A 263 5.05 -7.71 13.70
N THR A 264 5.40 -8.79 13.01
CA THR A 264 5.17 -8.98 11.57
C THR A 264 4.08 -10.02 11.33
N ALA A 265 3.79 -10.34 10.07
CA ALA A 265 2.84 -11.40 9.72
C ALA A 265 3.25 -12.79 10.24
N ALA A 266 4.52 -12.96 10.63
CA ALA A 266 5.06 -14.17 11.26
C ALA A 266 4.73 -14.32 12.75
N SER A 267 3.95 -13.40 13.32
CA SER A 267 3.67 -13.32 14.75
C SER A 267 2.18 -13.42 15.07
N ASP A 268 1.88 -13.82 16.30
CA ASP A 268 0.52 -13.92 16.84
C ASP A 268 0.10 -12.69 17.67
N TRP A 269 0.77 -11.55 17.46
CA TRP A 269 0.52 -10.34 18.25
C TRP A 269 -0.88 -9.79 17.99
N ASP A 270 -1.54 -9.33 19.06
CA ASP A 270 -2.78 -8.58 18.95
C ASP A 270 -2.53 -7.10 18.61
N ALA A 271 -3.61 -6.38 18.32
CA ALA A 271 -3.55 -4.96 18.00
C ALA A 271 -2.97 -4.17 19.18
N GLU A 272 -3.45 -4.43 20.39
CA GLU A 272 -3.05 -3.72 21.60
C GLU A 272 -1.56 -3.84 21.91
N LYS A 273 -0.95 -5.02 21.72
CA LYS A 273 0.50 -5.21 21.86
C LYS A 273 1.26 -4.43 20.79
N SER A 274 0.80 -4.50 19.54
CA SER A 274 1.43 -3.81 18.41
C SER A 274 1.44 -2.30 18.62
N LEU A 275 0.30 -1.72 19.00
CA LEU A 275 0.18 -0.28 19.25
C LEU A 275 1.00 0.17 20.46
N ARG A 276 1.09 -0.65 21.51
CA ARG A 276 1.91 -0.35 22.69
C ARG A 276 3.41 -0.31 22.38
N VAL A 277 3.89 -1.20 21.49
CA VAL A 277 5.27 -1.16 21.01
C VAL A 277 5.51 0.09 20.15
N ALA A 278 4.57 0.41 19.25
CA ALA A 278 4.62 1.60 18.41
C ALA A 278 4.70 2.89 19.26
N ASP A 279 3.82 3.05 20.25
CA ASP A 279 3.79 4.19 21.17
C ASP A 279 5.05 4.26 22.05
N GLY A 280 5.56 3.10 22.49
CA GLY A 280 6.81 3.01 23.24
C GLY A 280 8.01 3.56 22.45
N ALA A 281 8.07 3.30 21.14
CA ALA A 281 9.16 3.74 20.28
C ALA A 281 9.17 5.27 20.05
N ILE A 282 7.99 5.88 19.94
CA ILE A 282 7.86 7.34 19.78
C ILE A 282 7.86 8.09 21.12
N GLY A 283 7.80 7.37 22.25
CA GLY A 283 7.79 7.96 23.59
C GLY A 283 6.52 8.74 23.93
N ALA A 284 5.41 8.43 23.25
CA ALA A 284 4.12 9.10 23.40
C ALA A 284 3.00 8.09 23.16
N ARG A 285 1.83 8.30 23.77
CA ARG A 285 0.68 7.41 23.65
C ARG A 285 -0.31 7.92 22.59
N VAL A 286 0.11 7.97 21.33
CA VAL A 286 -0.71 8.53 20.24
C VAL A 286 -1.57 7.46 19.61
N LEU A 287 -0.99 6.29 19.33
CA LEU A 287 -1.62 5.22 18.59
C LEU A 287 -2.68 4.50 19.43
N GLU A 288 -2.38 4.17 20.68
CA GLU A 288 -3.34 3.54 21.59
C GLU A 288 -4.53 4.48 21.87
N ASP A 289 -4.27 5.75 22.19
CA ASP A 289 -5.35 6.70 22.53
C ASP A 289 -6.27 6.94 21.31
N LEU A 290 -5.70 7.08 20.10
CA LEU A 290 -6.49 7.22 18.87
C LEU A 290 -7.25 5.93 18.53
N TYR A 291 -6.67 4.78 18.85
CA TYR A 291 -7.32 3.49 18.62
C TYR A 291 -8.51 3.33 19.55
N ASP A 292 -8.36 3.60 20.84
CA ASP A 292 -9.45 3.56 21.82
C ASP A 292 -10.62 4.48 21.39
N GLU A 293 -10.31 5.64 20.81
CA GLU A 293 -11.31 6.56 20.26
C GLU A 293 -12.00 6.00 19.00
N MET A 294 -11.24 5.74 17.93
CA MET A 294 -11.79 5.42 16.61
C MET A 294 -12.29 3.98 16.49
N ALA A 295 -11.76 3.05 17.28
CA ALA A 295 -12.16 1.65 17.24
C ALA A 295 -13.59 1.46 17.77
N GLU A 296 -13.97 2.21 18.81
CA GLU A 296 -15.27 2.04 19.48
C GLU A 296 -16.28 3.14 19.12
N SER A 297 -15.81 4.36 18.83
CA SER A 297 -16.67 5.50 18.51
C SER A 297 -16.67 5.80 17.00
N PRO A 298 -17.82 6.20 16.42
CA PRO A 298 -17.92 6.58 15.02
C PRO A 298 -16.99 7.75 14.65
N GLY A 299 -16.63 8.59 15.63
CA GLY A 299 -15.75 9.73 15.46
C GLY A 299 -16.33 10.80 14.53
N SER A 300 -15.72 11.97 14.55
CA SER A 300 -15.95 12.99 13.52
C SER A 300 -14.64 13.70 13.27
N VAL A 301 -14.11 13.55 12.05
CA VAL A 301 -12.87 14.21 11.64
C VAL A 301 -13.23 15.21 10.56
N ASP A 302 -12.83 16.46 10.75
CA ASP A 302 -12.92 17.48 9.69
C ASP A 302 -11.78 17.27 8.70
N ILE A 303 -12.01 16.37 7.74
CA ILE A 303 -11.03 16.01 6.71
C ILE A 303 -10.67 17.21 5.83
N PRO A 304 -11.61 18.04 5.35
CA PRO A 304 -11.28 19.26 4.61
C PRO A 304 -10.34 20.19 5.39
N GLU A 305 -10.62 20.44 6.67
CA GLU A 305 -9.77 21.28 7.52
C GLU A 305 -8.38 20.66 7.73
N LEU A 306 -8.30 19.33 7.96
CA LEU A 306 -7.02 18.64 8.09
C LEU A 306 -6.15 18.77 6.83
N LEU A 307 -6.75 18.57 5.66
CA LEU A 307 -6.06 18.70 4.37
C LEU A 307 -5.64 20.15 4.10
N ALA A 308 -6.51 21.13 4.39
CA ALA A 308 -6.18 22.55 4.28
C ALA A 308 -5.00 22.93 5.19
N GLN A 309 -4.97 22.46 6.44
CA GLN A 309 -3.83 22.70 7.33
C GLN A 309 -2.52 22.09 6.80
N LEU A 310 -2.58 20.94 6.14
CA LEU A 310 -1.43 20.31 5.46
C LEU A 310 -1.02 21.03 4.16
N GLY A 311 -1.79 22.04 3.76
CA GLY A 311 -1.60 22.78 2.52
C GLY A 311 -1.99 21.97 1.30
N VAL A 312 -2.95 21.06 1.41
CA VAL A 312 -3.48 20.25 0.31
C VAL A 312 -4.80 20.86 -0.15
N GLU A 313 -4.77 21.53 -1.30
CA GLU A 313 -5.95 22.17 -1.88
C GLU A 313 -6.37 21.49 -3.17
N GLN A 314 -7.66 21.17 -3.28
CA GLN A 314 -8.22 20.61 -4.50
C GLN A 314 -8.58 21.73 -5.49
N SER A 315 -7.91 21.74 -6.64
CA SER A 315 -8.18 22.67 -7.75
C SER A 315 -8.66 21.87 -8.96
N GLY A 316 -9.98 21.67 -9.05
CA GLY A 316 -10.59 20.82 -10.07
C GLY A 316 -10.15 19.36 -9.92
N GLU A 317 -9.50 18.82 -10.95
CA GLU A 317 -8.99 17.43 -10.95
C GLU A 317 -7.57 17.30 -10.37
N THR A 318 -6.91 18.42 -10.06
CA THR A 318 -5.51 18.46 -9.59
C THR A 318 -5.40 18.86 -8.12
N ILE A 319 -4.27 18.53 -7.49
CA ILE A 319 -3.92 19.04 -6.16
C ILE A 319 -2.89 20.15 -6.29
N VAL A 320 -3.12 21.24 -5.57
CA VAL A 320 -2.16 22.34 -5.41
C VAL A 320 -1.70 22.36 -3.96
N PHE A 321 -0.41 22.63 -3.79
CA PHE A 321 0.22 22.68 -2.48
C PHE A 321 0.41 24.12 -2.01
N ASP A 322 -0.26 24.48 -0.92
CA ASP A 322 0.04 25.71 -0.17
C ASP A 322 1.24 25.44 0.77
N GLU A 323 2.38 26.03 0.45
CA GLU A 323 3.61 25.88 1.23
C GLU A 323 3.65 26.79 2.48
N ASP A 324 2.72 27.74 2.59
CA ASP A 324 2.56 28.63 3.75
C ASP A 324 1.56 28.08 4.78
N ALA A 325 0.85 26.98 4.46
CA ALA A 325 -0.07 26.32 5.37
C ALA A 325 0.63 25.82 6.65
N PRO A 326 -0.05 25.85 7.82
CA PRO A 326 0.57 25.64 9.12
C PRO A 326 1.22 24.25 9.29
N LEU A 327 0.72 23.23 8.61
CA LEU A 327 1.23 21.86 8.62
C LEU A 327 1.89 21.46 7.30
N ALA A 328 2.19 22.38 6.38
CA ALA A 328 2.99 22.08 5.18
C ALA A 328 4.36 21.44 5.52
N PRO A 329 5.08 21.84 6.60
CA PRO A 329 6.28 21.12 7.03
C PRO A 329 6.02 19.67 7.44
N VAL A 330 4.84 19.36 8.01
CA VAL A 330 4.45 18.00 8.39
C VAL A 330 4.16 17.17 7.14
N ARG A 331 3.38 17.70 6.19
CA ARG A 331 3.15 17.06 4.88
C ARG A 331 4.45 16.64 4.21
N ARG A 332 5.40 17.56 4.10
CA ARG A 332 6.71 17.28 3.48
C ARG A 332 7.55 16.26 4.25
N ALA A 333 7.36 16.18 5.57
CA ALA A 333 8.03 15.18 6.39
C ALA A 333 7.41 13.79 6.21
N ILE A 334 6.09 13.68 6.02
CA ILE A 334 5.42 12.42 5.62
C ILE A 334 6.00 11.92 4.29
N GLU A 335 6.11 12.82 3.31
CA GLU A 335 6.58 12.48 1.97
C GLU A 335 8.02 11.94 1.96
N ARG A 336 8.94 12.67 2.59
CA ARG A 336 10.37 12.35 2.56
C ARG A 336 10.80 11.33 3.61
N GLY A 337 9.99 11.16 4.64
CA GLY A 337 10.39 10.51 5.88
C GLY A 337 11.26 11.39 6.78
N THR A 338 11.66 10.87 7.94
CA THR A 338 12.55 11.58 8.86
C THR A 338 14.01 11.66 8.36
N ALA A 339 14.81 12.53 8.98
CA ALA A 339 16.24 12.64 8.65
C ALA A 339 17.02 11.32 8.87
N ALA A 340 16.54 10.45 9.76
CA ALA A 340 17.11 9.13 9.98
C ALA A 340 16.87 8.21 8.77
N SER A 341 15.64 8.19 8.22
CA SER A 341 15.31 7.38 7.05
C SER A 341 16.01 7.84 5.76
N LEU A 342 16.28 9.14 5.62
CA LEU A 342 17.06 9.70 4.49
C LEU A 342 18.55 9.30 4.51
N SER A 343 19.10 8.97 5.67
CA SER A 343 20.52 8.57 5.80
C SER A 343 20.79 7.11 5.40
N GLN A 344 19.80 6.22 5.55
CA GLN A 344 19.86 4.84 5.07
C GLN A 344 19.75 4.76 3.54
N SER A 345 18.84 5.52 2.92
CA SER A 345 18.64 5.53 1.47
C SER A 345 19.86 5.97 0.65
N LEU A 346 20.74 6.82 1.21
CA LEU A 346 21.95 7.30 0.52
C LEU A 346 23.10 6.28 0.53
N HIS A 347 23.06 5.25 1.39
CA HIS A 347 24.09 4.21 1.43
C HIS A 347 23.86 3.16 0.33
N ASP A 348 22.60 2.77 0.08
CA ASP A 348 22.27 1.69 -0.86
C ASP A 348 22.43 2.06 -2.34
N ASP A 349 22.32 3.35 -2.70
CA ASP A 349 22.54 3.82 -4.08
C ASP A 349 24.02 3.81 -4.50
N THR A 350 24.96 3.57 -3.57
CA THR A 350 26.41 3.58 -3.86
C THR A 350 27.03 2.20 -4.11
N THR A 351 26.27 1.11 -3.98
CA THR A 351 26.82 -0.26 -4.15
C THR A 351 26.63 -0.87 -5.53
N ASP A 352 25.90 -0.23 -6.46
CA ASP A 352 25.78 -0.71 -7.85
C ASP A 352 26.63 0.14 -8.82
N GLY A 353 27.94 0.00 -8.68
CA GLY A 353 28.95 0.69 -9.48
C GLY A 353 29.95 -0.28 -10.10
N THR A 354 29.53 -1.07 -11.08
CA THR A 354 30.48 -1.70 -12.02
C THR A 354 31.29 -0.61 -12.72
N ALA A 355 32.53 -0.43 -12.26
CA ALA A 355 33.51 0.40 -12.94
C ALA A 355 33.81 -0.18 -14.33
N PRO A 356 33.79 0.62 -15.40
CA PRO A 356 34.22 0.15 -16.71
C PRO A 356 35.74 -0.05 -16.70
N SER A 357 36.17 -1.28 -16.93
CA SER A 357 37.56 -1.63 -17.18
C SER A 357 38.04 -0.93 -18.46
N VAL A 358 38.99 -0.02 -18.32
CA VAL A 358 39.77 0.52 -19.44
C VAL A 358 40.83 -0.50 -19.82
N ASN A 359 40.76 -1.02 -21.03
CA ASN A 359 41.91 -1.41 -21.86
C ASN A 359 41.52 -1.38 -23.34
#